data_AF-A0A6J1SMP7-F1
#
_entry.id   AF-A0A6J1SMP7-F1
#
_cell.length_a   1.000
_cell.length_b   1.000
_cell.length_c   1.000
_cell.angle_alpha   90.00
_cell.angle_beta   90.00
_cell.angle_gamma   90.00
#
_symmetry.space_group_name_H-M   'P 1'
#
loop_
_entity.id
_entity.type
_entity.pdbx_description
1 polymer ?
#
loop_
_entity_poly.entity_id
_entity_poly.type
_entity_poly.pdbx_seq_one_letter_code
_entity_poly.pdbx_strand_id
1 'polypeptide(L)'
;MGGKTLSGVHPLVNRPPVVKRGTRHIYIGWLVSIGILLTVNCLWANSFQQIVAISVVPNAVLIVSQIIWRLCLLSEECSHVQKLCCGSYRQLFERTLCFNKISTCTAFTTFAFLFSDRLNLSETWKDIGPIPFSLSFCSYYILHCIMQSEVCPAWEDHIMKQLNGLDYGSGMAHSFFHGYLKIILPARGDSSQGISERIKLFLEKEEIREDQFPIQKLIVLIPSSGNLFPLLTDEPSQVGADPAVTASTELRLQDVLRNRAGTQQRVYRGAAYRIRVKRNGTVSFLYTIAEGATAVLTFREACLAGSPEAEHLRMHKADVISNFYRTLQKLIDDDKQLTHLVDLLYYDDEDPTHADVLSLLTEHLLEARHRKYNF
;
A
#
# COMPACT_ATOMS: atom_id res chain seq x y z
N MET A 1 42.98 -19.21 21.40
CA MET A 1 41.75 -18.82 22.11
C MET A 1 41.43 -17.38 21.73
N GLY A 2 40.29 -17.15 21.10
CA GLY A 2 39.90 -15.85 20.56
C GLY A 2 38.73 -16.03 19.61
N GLY A 3 37.63 -16.58 20.13
CA GLY A 3 36.38 -16.70 19.40
C GLY A 3 35.81 -15.30 19.14
N LYS A 4 35.85 -14.87 17.88
CA LYS A 4 34.95 -13.81 17.43
C LYS A 4 33.57 -14.45 17.24
N THR A 5 32.78 -14.35 18.30
CA THR A 5 31.32 -14.51 18.25
C THR A 5 30.77 -13.61 17.15
N LEU A 6 30.10 -14.22 16.17
CA LEU A 6 29.20 -13.56 15.24
C LEU A 6 28.04 -12.95 16.03
N SER A 7 28.26 -11.77 16.63
CA SER A 7 27.18 -10.97 17.22
C SER A 7 26.76 -9.92 16.19
N GLY A 8 25.54 -10.08 15.67
CA GLY A 8 24.92 -9.08 14.80
C GLY A 8 24.37 -9.63 13.49
N VAL A 9 23.69 -10.78 13.52
CA VAL A 9 22.80 -11.15 12.41
C VAL A 9 21.55 -10.27 12.53
N HIS A 10 21.62 -9.07 11.97
CA HIS A 10 20.41 -8.31 11.66
C HIS A 10 19.67 -9.11 10.57
N PRO A 11 18.35 -9.37 10.70
CA PRO A 11 17.61 -10.01 9.62
C PRO A 11 17.63 -9.08 8.40
N LEU A 12 18.41 -9.45 7.37
CA LEU A 12 18.63 -8.73 6.10
C LEU A 12 17.39 -8.63 5.21
N VAL A 13 16.22 -9.05 5.69
CA VAL A 13 14.97 -8.70 5.02
C VAL A 13 14.71 -7.24 5.35
N ASN A 14 15.38 -6.35 4.62
CA ASN A 14 15.04 -4.94 4.58
C ASN A 14 13.57 -4.90 4.19
N ARG A 15 12.72 -4.45 5.11
CA ARG A 15 11.32 -4.16 4.82
C ARG A 15 11.24 -2.69 4.47
N PRO A 16 10.39 -2.29 3.51
CA PRO A 16 10.22 -0.88 3.23
C PRO A 16 9.79 -0.15 4.52
N PRO A 17 10.35 1.04 4.81
CA PRO A 17 10.08 1.75 6.06
C PRO A 17 8.59 1.97 6.25
N VAL A 18 8.11 1.71 7.48
CA VAL A 18 6.70 1.84 7.82
C VAL A 18 6.44 3.23 8.37
N VAL A 19 5.94 4.12 7.52
CA VAL A 19 5.33 5.37 7.99
C VAL A 19 3.99 5.04 8.66
N LYS A 20 4.01 4.69 9.95
CA LYS A 20 2.81 4.52 10.77
C LYS A 20 2.20 5.89 11.06
N ARG A 21 1.30 6.36 10.20
CA ARG A 21 0.46 7.54 10.51
C ARG A 21 -0.50 7.18 11.64
N GLY A 22 -0.17 7.57 12.87
CA GLY A 22 -0.96 7.24 14.06
C GLY A 22 -2.22 8.13 14.20
N THR A 23 -3.11 7.73 15.11
CA THR A 23 -4.36 8.46 15.45
C THR A 23 -4.14 9.70 16.33
N ARG A 24 -2.88 10.14 16.51
CA ARG A 24 -2.53 11.29 17.38
C ARG A 24 -3.25 12.58 16.98
N HIS A 25 -3.36 12.85 15.68
CA HIS A 25 -4.03 14.05 15.17
C HIS A 25 -5.53 14.07 15.54
N ILE A 26 -6.18 12.90 15.61
CA ILE A 26 -7.58 12.76 16.04
C ILE A 26 -7.72 13.18 17.51
N TYR A 27 -6.88 12.64 18.40
CA TYR A 27 -6.95 12.95 19.83
C TYR A 27 -6.62 14.42 20.14
N ILE A 28 -5.60 14.98 19.46
CA ILE A 28 -5.24 16.39 19.60
C ILE A 28 -6.39 17.27 19.10
N GLY A 29 -6.99 16.93 17.97
CA GLY A 29 -8.14 17.66 17.43
C GLY A 29 -9.32 17.70 18.39
N TRP A 30 -9.69 16.56 19.00
CA TRP A 30 -10.75 16.50 20.02
C TRP A 30 -10.45 17.40 21.23
N LEU A 31 -9.22 17.33 21.75
CA LEU A 31 -8.81 18.11 22.91
C LEU A 31 -8.86 19.62 22.63
N VAL A 32 -8.39 20.04 21.46
CA VAL A 32 -8.43 21.45 21.03
C VAL A 32 -9.87 21.93 20.86
N SER A 33 -10.72 21.17 20.17
CA SER A 33 -12.12 21.56 19.96
C SER A 33 -12.91 21.70 21.26
N ILE A 34 -12.78 20.73 22.18
CA ILE A 34 -13.45 20.79 23.48
C ILE A 34 -12.92 21.97 24.31
N GLY A 35 -11.61 22.19 24.32
CA GLY A 35 -10.99 23.31 25.03
C GLY A 35 -11.49 24.67 24.54
N ILE A 36 -11.63 24.86 23.22
CA ILE A 36 -12.17 26.09 22.63
C ILE A 36 -13.64 26.27 23.05
N LEU A 37 -14.48 25.24 22.92
CA LEU A 37 -15.90 25.34 23.27
C LEU A 37 -16.12 25.65 24.75
N LEU A 38 -15.36 25.02 25.65
CA LEU A 38 -15.44 25.29 27.09
C LEU A 38 -15.01 26.73 27.39
N THR A 39 -13.90 27.19 26.80
CA THR A 39 -13.40 28.55 26.99
C THR A 39 -14.39 29.59 26.51
N VAL A 40 -14.99 29.37 25.33
CA VAL A 40 -15.99 30.29 24.76
C VAL A 40 -17.23 30.36 25.65
N ASN A 41 -17.74 29.21 26.09
CA ASN A 41 -18.92 29.18 26.95
C ASN A 41 -18.64 29.80 28.34
N CYS A 42 -17.49 29.55 28.95
CA CYS A 42 -17.16 30.10 30.27
C CYS A 42 -16.95 31.61 30.28
N LEU A 43 -16.42 32.19 29.19
CA LEU A 43 -16.04 33.60 29.15
C LEU A 43 -17.14 34.52 28.59
N TRP A 44 -17.98 34.03 27.68
CA TRP A 44 -18.96 34.87 26.96
C TRP A 44 -20.43 34.51 27.21
N ALA A 45 -20.74 33.33 27.77
CA ALA A 45 -22.12 32.94 27.99
C ALA A 45 -22.55 33.18 29.44
N ASN A 46 -23.50 34.09 29.63
CA ASN A 46 -24.03 34.47 30.94
C ASN A 46 -25.41 33.84 31.23
N SER A 47 -26.04 33.22 30.23
CA SER A 47 -27.32 32.55 30.36
C SER A 47 -27.34 31.21 29.63
N PHE A 48 -28.25 30.33 30.04
CA PHE A 48 -28.43 29.03 29.39
C PHE A 48 -28.75 29.18 27.88
N GLN A 49 -29.55 30.17 27.51
CA GLN A 49 -29.89 30.43 26.10
C GLN A 49 -28.68 30.85 25.27
N GLN A 50 -27.75 31.62 25.85
CA GLN A 50 -26.51 32.01 25.17
C GLN A 50 -25.58 30.80 24.96
N ILE A 51 -25.48 29.90 25.94
CA ILE A 51 -24.73 28.64 25.82
C ILE A 51 -25.29 27.78 24.67
N VAL A 52 -26.62 27.63 24.63
CA VAL A 52 -27.30 26.87 23.58
C VAL A 52 -27.08 27.53 22.22
N ALA A 53 -27.21 28.84 22.10
CA ALA A 53 -27.02 29.55 20.84
C ALA A 53 -25.58 29.43 20.30
N ILE A 54 -24.57 29.68 21.15
CA ILE A 54 -23.15 29.58 20.78
C ILE A 54 -22.79 28.16 20.32
N SER A 55 -23.38 27.14 20.94
CA SER A 55 -23.04 25.74 20.67
C SER A 55 -23.84 25.14 19.51
N VAL A 56 -25.14 25.39 19.44
CA VAL A 56 -26.05 24.72 18.49
C VAL A 56 -26.06 25.40 17.13
N VAL A 57 -26.02 26.74 17.07
CA VAL A 57 -26.15 27.48 15.82
C VAL A 57 -24.98 27.21 14.86
N PRO A 58 -23.69 27.27 15.26
CA PRO A 58 -22.59 26.99 14.34
C PRO A 58 -22.62 25.55 13.80
N ASN A 59 -22.98 24.57 14.64
CA ASN A 59 -23.12 23.19 14.20
C ASN A 59 -24.26 23.04 13.17
N ALA A 60 -25.39 23.70 13.40
CA ALA A 60 -26.52 23.69 12.47
C ALA A 60 -26.15 24.30 11.12
N VAL A 61 -25.41 25.40 11.11
CA VAL A 61 -24.91 26.03 9.87
C VAL A 61 -24.06 25.03 9.09
N LEU A 62 -23.10 24.35 9.74
CA LEU A 62 -22.27 23.34 9.08
C LEU A 62 -23.10 22.19 8.50
N ILE A 63 -24.06 21.65 9.25
CA ILE A 63 -24.95 20.57 8.77
C ILE A 63 -25.78 21.02 7.57
N VAL A 64 -26.34 22.23 7.60
CA VAL A 64 -27.11 22.79 6.48
C VAL A 64 -26.23 22.99 5.26
N SER A 65 -25.01 23.53 5.42
CA SER A 65 -24.04 23.64 4.34
C SER A 65 -23.72 22.30 3.69
N GLN A 66 -23.58 21.24 4.49
CA GLN A 66 -23.35 19.88 3.98
C GLN A 66 -24.54 19.32 3.20
N ILE A 67 -25.76 19.57 3.66
CA ILE A 67 -26.98 19.18 2.92
C ILE A 67 -27.03 19.91 1.58
N ILE A 68 -26.77 21.22 1.56
CA ILE A 68 -26.77 22.03 0.34
C ILE A 68 -25.73 21.50 -0.66
N TRP A 69 -24.49 21.26 -0.21
CA TRP A 69 -23.44 20.71 -1.05
C TRP A 69 -23.83 19.37 -1.70
N ARG A 70 -24.45 18.48 -0.92
CA ARG A 70 -24.91 17.17 -1.43
C ARG A 70 -26.08 17.27 -2.39
N LEU A 71 -26.96 18.26 -2.23
CA LEU A 71 -28.00 18.56 -3.21
C LEU A 71 -27.41 19.07 -4.52
N CYS A 72 -26.34 19.89 -4.47
CA CYS A 72 -25.59 20.27 -5.66
C CYS A 72 -24.99 19.04 -6.35
N LEU A 73 -24.34 18.14 -5.61
CA LEU A 73 -23.77 16.90 -6.15
C LEU A 73 -24.85 15.99 -6.75
N LEU A 74 -25.99 15.83 -6.07
CA LEU A 74 -27.12 15.06 -6.58
C LEU A 74 -27.60 15.62 -7.93
N SER A 75 -27.59 16.94 -8.12
CA SER A 75 -28.03 17.57 -9.37
C SER A 75 -27.17 17.17 -10.56
N GLU A 76 -25.86 17.04 -10.36
CA GLU A 76 -24.91 16.58 -11.37
C GLU A 76 -25.10 15.08 -11.68
N GLU A 77 -25.19 14.26 -10.63
CA GLU A 77 -25.33 12.81 -10.72
C GLU A 77 -26.68 12.35 -11.32
N CYS A 78 -27.72 13.18 -11.26
CA CYS A 78 -29.01 12.91 -11.92
C CYS A 78 -28.86 12.68 -13.43
N SER A 79 -27.86 13.31 -14.07
CA SER A 79 -27.58 13.13 -15.49
C SER A 79 -26.94 11.78 -15.83
N HIS A 80 -26.50 11.02 -14.83
CA HIS A 80 -25.74 9.79 -14.98
C HIS A 80 -26.43 8.54 -14.38
N VAL A 81 -27.69 8.67 -13.95
CA VAL A 81 -28.50 7.61 -13.32
C VAL A 81 -28.47 6.29 -14.10
N GLN A 82 -28.60 6.36 -15.42
CA GLN A 82 -28.61 5.16 -16.26
C GLN A 82 -27.28 4.41 -16.24
N LYS A 83 -26.16 5.13 -16.21
CA LYS A 83 -24.80 4.56 -16.25
C LYS A 83 -24.32 4.11 -14.88
N LEU A 84 -24.63 4.87 -13.82
CA LEU A 84 -24.07 4.66 -12.48
C LEU A 84 -24.98 3.88 -11.54
N CYS A 85 -26.30 3.94 -11.73
CA CYS A 85 -27.30 3.33 -10.84
C CYS A 85 -28.29 2.43 -11.60
N CYS A 86 -27.96 2.02 -12.83
CA CYS A 86 -28.81 1.18 -13.67
C CYS A 86 -30.26 1.68 -13.81
N GLY A 87 -30.48 3.00 -13.77
CA GLY A 87 -31.82 3.60 -13.83
C GLY A 87 -32.51 3.83 -12.47
N SER A 88 -31.91 3.41 -11.35
CA SER A 88 -32.52 3.49 -10.01
C SER A 88 -32.23 4.82 -9.30
N TYR A 89 -33.25 5.68 -9.20
CA TYR A 89 -33.16 6.93 -8.43
C TYR A 89 -32.98 6.68 -6.93
N ARG A 90 -33.55 5.60 -6.38
CA ARG A 90 -33.39 5.26 -4.96
C ARG A 90 -31.91 5.03 -4.60
N GLN A 91 -31.20 4.29 -5.43
CA GLN A 91 -29.77 4.05 -5.24
C GLN A 91 -28.97 5.34 -5.37
N LEU A 92 -29.36 6.23 -6.29
CA LEU A 92 -28.74 7.55 -6.42
C LEU A 92 -28.91 8.38 -5.13
N PHE A 93 -30.13 8.44 -4.58
CA PHE A 93 -30.39 9.16 -3.33
C PHE A 93 -29.64 8.55 -2.14
N GLU A 94 -29.64 7.22 -2.00
CA GLU A 94 -28.87 6.51 -0.97
C GLU A 94 -27.38 6.80 -1.12
N ARG A 95 -26.85 6.91 -2.35
CA ARG A 95 -25.44 7.17 -2.60
C ARG A 95 -25.02 8.63 -2.34
N THR A 96 -25.90 9.60 -2.57
CA THR A 96 -25.58 11.03 -2.54
C THR A 96 -26.00 11.75 -1.25
N LEU A 97 -27.01 11.26 -0.54
CA LEU A 97 -27.55 11.92 0.67
C LEU A 97 -27.26 11.17 1.97
N CYS A 98 -26.55 10.04 1.93
CA CYS A 98 -26.26 9.27 3.15
C CYS A 98 -25.26 10.00 4.07
N PHE A 99 -25.57 10.03 5.36
CA PHE A 99 -24.68 10.53 6.42
C PHE A 99 -24.15 9.35 7.23
N ASN A 100 -22.94 9.50 7.77
CA ASN A 100 -22.47 8.55 8.77
C ASN A 100 -23.35 8.59 10.03
N LYS A 101 -23.44 7.47 10.76
CA LYS A 101 -24.37 7.32 11.90
C LYS A 101 -24.18 8.40 12.95
N ILE A 102 -22.94 8.85 13.16
CA ILE A 102 -22.64 9.83 14.19
C ILE A 102 -23.12 11.22 13.75
N SER A 103 -22.90 11.58 12.50
CA SER A 103 -23.40 12.82 11.87
C SER A 103 -24.92 12.88 11.86
N THR A 104 -25.59 11.75 11.63
CA THR A 104 -27.06 11.69 11.75
C THR A 104 -27.52 11.96 13.18
N CYS A 105 -26.84 11.38 14.18
CA CYS A 105 -27.16 11.60 15.58
C CYS A 105 -26.89 13.05 16.02
N THR A 106 -25.77 13.65 15.58
CA THR A 106 -25.45 15.04 15.89
C THR A 106 -26.40 16.01 15.19
N ALA A 107 -26.81 15.72 13.95
CA ALA A 107 -27.81 16.53 13.25
C ALA A 107 -29.17 16.47 13.96
N PHE A 108 -29.65 15.27 14.30
CA PHE A 108 -30.93 15.11 15.00
C PHE A 108 -30.95 15.86 16.33
N THR A 109 -29.90 15.72 17.14
CA THR A 109 -29.80 16.43 18.43
C THR A 109 -29.74 17.95 18.24
N THR A 110 -28.94 18.43 17.28
CA THR A 110 -28.83 19.87 16.97
C THR A 110 -30.17 20.46 16.57
N PHE A 111 -30.90 19.83 15.65
CA PHE A 111 -32.21 20.31 15.24
C PHE A 111 -33.24 20.19 16.38
N ALA A 112 -33.23 19.12 17.18
CA ALA A 112 -34.11 18.99 18.34
C ALA A 112 -33.92 20.14 19.36
N PHE A 113 -32.67 20.57 19.60
CA PHE A 113 -32.39 21.74 20.44
C PHE A 113 -32.85 23.05 19.82
N LEU A 114 -32.65 23.24 18.51
CA LEU A 114 -33.15 24.45 17.82
C LEU A 114 -34.68 24.55 17.80
N PHE A 115 -35.40 23.43 17.74
CA PHE A 115 -36.86 23.42 17.72
C PHE A 115 -37.49 23.51 19.11
N SER A 116 -36.81 23.03 20.15
CA SER A 116 -37.31 23.05 21.52
C SER A 116 -37.07 24.39 22.22
N ASP A 117 -35.95 25.04 21.93
CA ASP A 117 -35.62 26.34 22.52
C ASP A 117 -36.05 27.48 21.59
N ARG A 118 -36.83 28.44 22.11
CA ARG A 118 -37.22 29.63 21.32
C ARG A 118 -36.08 30.65 21.33
N LEU A 119 -35.00 30.31 20.63
CA LEU A 119 -33.79 31.12 20.57
C LEU A 119 -34.07 32.45 19.85
N ASN A 120 -33.96 33.56 20.57
CA ASN A 120 -33.97 34.89 19.97
C ASN A 120 -32.56 35.23 19.46
N LEU A 121 -32.25 34.76 18.25
CA LEU A 121 -30.93 34.91 17.63
C LEU A 121 -30.51 36.38 17.48
N SER A 122 -31.45 37.30 17.27
CA SER A 122 -31.16 38.71 17.07
C SER A 122 -30.64 39.38 18.34
N GLU A 123 -31.25 39.10 19.49
CA GLU A 123 -30.80 39.62 20.80
C GLU A 123 -29.48 38.96 21.20
N THR A 124 -29.40 37.65 21.05
CA THR A 124 -28.21 36.87 21.40
C THR A 124 -26.97 37.31 20.60
N TRP A 125 -27.14 37.64 19.30
CA TRP A 125 -26.07 38.17 18.47
C TRP A 125 -25.60 39.57 18.92
N LYS A 126 -26.53 40.43 19.34
CA LYS A 126 -26.21 41.78 19.82
C LYS A 126 -25.44 41.74 21.15
N ASP A 127 -25.78 40.81 22.04
CA ASP A 127 -25.19 40.71 23.37
C ASP A 127 -23.80 40.06 23.38
N ILE A 128 -23.60 39.04 22.54
CA ILE A 128 -22.37 38.22 22.53
C ILE A 128 -21.36 38.75 21.51
N GLY A 129 -21.84 39.28 20.37
CA GLY A 129 -21.01 39.68 19.25
C GLY A 129 -20.44 38.51 18.42
N PRO A 130 -19.66 38.80 17.38
CA PRO A 130 -19.27 37.80 16.36
C PRO A 130 -18.13 36.85 16.79
N ILE A 131 -17.27 37.27 17.72
CA ILE A 131 -16.04 36.53 18.07
C ILE A 131 -16.36 35.14 18.65
N PRO A 132 -17.29 34.99 19.61
CA PRO A 132 -17.66 33.69 20.18
C PRO A 132 -18.27 32.73 19.16
N PHE A 133 -19.08 33.26 18.23
CA PHE A 133 -19.66 32.46 17.14
C PHE A 133 -18.58 31.97 16.17
N SER A 134 -17.61 32.82 15.80
CA SER A 134 -16.49 32.43 14.93
C SER A 134 -15.60 31.36 15.56
N LEU A 135 -15.25 31.49 16.84
CA LEU A 135 -14.45 30.49 17.55
C LEU A 135 -15.18 29.15 17.69
N SER A 136 -16.48 29.21 17.98
CA SER A 136 -17.33 28.02 18.05
C SER A 136 -17.45 27.36 16.67
N PHE A 137 -17.60 28.15 15.61
CA PHE A 137 -17.59 27.64 14.23
C PHE A 137 -16.27 26.93 13.89
N CYS A 138 -15.12 27.52 14.21
CA CYS A 138 -13.82 26.86 14.01
C CYS A 138 -13.72 25.53 14.79
N SER A 139 -14.21 25.50 16.04
CA SER A 139 -14.20 24.27 16.83
C SER A 139 -15.09 23.18 16.25
N TYR A 140 -16.32 23.53 15.85
CA TYR A 140 -17.22 22.59 15.19
C TYR A 140 -16.72 22.16 13.81
N TYR A 141 -16.05 23.04 13.06
CA TYR A 141 -15.41 22.65 11.80
C TYR A 141 -14.35 21.58 12.02
N ILE A 142 -13.46 21.77 13.00
CA ILE A 142 -12.45 20.76 13.39
C ILE A 142 -13.14 19.45 13.82
N LEU A 143 -14.22 19.52 14.60
CA LEU A 143 -15.00 18.34 14.97
C LEU A 143 -15.61 17.66 13.73
N HIS A 144 -16.19 18.40 12.79
CA HIS A 144 -16.74 17.84 11.54
C HIS A 144 -15.66 17.16 10.70
N CYS A 145 -14.44 17.71 10.63
CA CYS A 145 -13.30 17.07 9.97
C CYS A 145 -12.90 15.76 10.65
N ILE A 146 -12.86 15.73 12.00
CA ILE A 146 -12.53 14.51 12.76
C ILE A 146 -13.62 13.44 12.64
N MET A 147 -14.88 13.88 12.68
CA MET A 147 -16.06 13.03 12.63
C MET A 147 -16.40 12.56 11.22
N GLN A 148 -15.66 13.03 10.21
CA GLN A 148 -15.91 12.74 8.80
C GLN A 148 -17.36 13.09 8.41
N SER A 149 -17.89 14.19 8.94
CA SER A 149 -19.26 14.62 8.68
C SER A 149 -19.46 15.23 7.30
N GLU A 150 -18.39 15.75 6.70
CA GLU A 150 -18.40 16.31 5.34
C GLU A 150 -18.60 15.26 4.25
N VAL A 151 -18.66 14.01 4.67
CA VAL A 151 -18.29 12.92 3.82
C VAL A 151 -19.57 12.12 3.54
N CYS A 152 -19.98 12.14 2.27
CA CYS A 152 -21.14 11.45 1.68
C CYS A 152 -20.62 10.14 1.07
N PRO A 153 -21.37 9.03 0.88
CA PRO A 153 -20.82 7.86 0.18
C PRO A 153 -20.26 8.14 -1.22
N ALA A 154 -20.64 9.24 -1.87
CA ALA A 154 -20.00 9.73 -3.10
C ALA A 154 -18.71 10.56 -2.88
N TRP A 155 -18.45 11.05 -1.67
CA TRP A 155 -17.25 11.80 -1.24
C TRP A 155 -16.37 11.06 -0.19
N GLU A 156 -16.85 9.98 0.45
CA GLU A 156 -16.16 9.12 1.46
C GLU A 156 -15.31 8.05 0.79
N ASP A 157 -15.81 7.62 -0.36
CA ASP A 157 -15.09 7.17 -1.54
C ASP A 157 -14.22 8.30 -2.14
N HIS A 158 -13.78 9.31 -1.37
CA HIS A 158 -13.05 10.56 -1.74
C HIS A 158 -11.51 10.60 -1.66
N ILE A 159 -10.84 9.88 -0.74
CA ILE A 159 -9.36 9.87 -0.81
C ILE A 159 -8.65 8.53 -0.82
N MET A 160 -8.92 7.56 0.07
CA MET A 160 -8.17 6.28 0.18
C MET A 160 -8.32 5.83 1.64
N LYS A 161 -9.44 5.32 2.13
CA LYS A 161 -10.27 4.20 1.63
C LYS A 161 -10.57 4.06 0.14
N GLN A 162 -10.74 5.13 -0.65
CA GLN A 162 -10.82 5.13 -2.12
C GLN A 162 -10.04 4.12 -2.93
N LEU A 163 -9.01 3.46 -2.38
CA LEU A 163 -8.62 2.26 -3.04
C LEU A 163 -8.70 0.98 -2.18
N ASN A 164 -8.41 0.92 -0.86
CA ASN A 164 -8.71 -0.27 -0.02
C ASN A 164 -8.33 -1.64 -0.65
N GLY A 165 -7.19 -1.71 -1.36
CA GLY A 165 -6.82 -2.86 -2.20
C GLY A 165 -6.85 -2.59 -3.71
N LEU A 166 -7.55 -1.55 -4.16
CA LEU A 166 -7.44 -0.94 -5.49
C LEU A 166 -6.24 0.03 -5.57
N ASP A 167 -5.48 0.24 -4.48
CA ASP A 167 -4.43 1.28 -4.50
C ASP A 167 -3.39 0.85 -5.51
N TYR A 168 -2.71 1.77 -6.17
CA TYR A 168 -1.82 1.39 -7.26
C TYR A 168 -0.85 0.28 -6.83
N GLY A 169 -0.33 0.34 -5.59
CA GLY A 169 0.48 -0.71 -4.96
C GLY A 169 -0.26 -2.04 -4.79
N SER A 170 -1.44 -2.04 -4.16
CA SER A 170 -2.23 -3.26 -3.96
C SER A 170 -2.78 -3.87 -5.25
N GLY A 171 -3.24 -3.05 -6.20
CA GLY A 171 -3.70 -3.49 -7.52
C GLY A 171 -2.57 -4.16 -8.30
N MET A 172 -1.37 -3.57 -8.28
CA MET A 172 -0.16 -4.21 -8.82
C MET A 172 0.14 -5.55 -8.14
N ALA A 173 0.05 -5.61 -6.80
CA ALA A 173 0.31 -6.84 -6.05
C ALA A 173 -0.68 -7.95 -6.41
N HIS A 174 -1.98 -7.64 -6.50
CA HIS A 174 -3.01 -8.60 -6.94
C HIS A 174 -2.79 -9.06 -8.39
N SER A 175 -2.42 -8.13 -9.28
CA SER A 175 -2.11 -8.45 -10.68
C SER A 175 -0.91 -9.40 -10.78
N PHE A 176 0.18 -9.10 -10.07
CA PHE A 176 1.37 -9.95 -10.05
C PHE A 176 1.07 -11.32 -9.39
N PHE A 177 0.35 -11.34 -8.27
CA PHE A 177 0.02 -12.56 -7.55
C PHE A 177 -0.90 -13.50 -8.35
N HIS A 178 -2.07 -13.02 -8.81
CA HIS A 178 -3.05 -13.83 -9.53
C HIS A 178 -2.71 -14.03 -11.02
N GLY A 179 -2.05 -13.03 -11.62
CA GLY A 179 -1.67 -13.00 -13.03
C GLY A 179 -0.33 -13.64 -13.34
N TYR A 180 0.50 -13.93 -12.32
CA TYR A 180 1.81 -14.55 -12.51
C TYR A 180 2.12 -15.63 -11.48
N LEU A 181 2.26 -15.30 -10.19
CA LEU A 181 2.77 -16.24 -9.17
C LEU A 181 1.88 -17.51 -9.02
N LYS A 182 0.55 -17.35 -8.93
CA LYS A 182 -0.39 -18.48 -8.86
C LYS A 182 -0.45 -19.35 -10.12
N ILE A 183 0.18 -18.92 -11.21
CA ILE A 183 0.23 -19.64 -12.48
C ILE A 183 1.48 -20.50 -12.59
N ILE A 184 2.62 -19.95 -12.19
CA ILE A 184 3.92 -20.56 -12.48
C ILE A 184 4.50 -21.37 -11.31
N LEU A 185 4.06 -21.11 -10.07
CA LEU A 185 4.69 -21.69 -8.88
C LEU A 185 4.07 -23.02 -8.44
N PRO A 186 2.76 -23.11 -8.13
CA PRO A 186 2.21 -24.34 -7.60
C PRO A 186 2.12 -25.41 -8.69
N ALA A 187 2.36 -26.67 -8.30
CA ALA A 187 1.92 -27.80 -9.10
C ALA A 187 0.40 -27.75 -9.18
N ARG A 188 -0.15 -27.83 -10.39
CA ARG A 188 -1.58 -28.05 -10.57
C ARG A 188 -1.73 -29.52 -10.91
N GLY A 189 -2.78 -30.18 -10.43
CA GLY A 189 -3.01 -31.60 -10.68
C GLY A 189 -3.23 -31.97 -12.15
N ASP A 190 -2.97 -31.06 -13.09
CA ASP A 190 -2.68 -31.40 -14.48
C ASP A 190 -1.23 -31.94 -14.57
N SER A 191 -0.81 -32.40 -15.75
CA SER A 191 0.55 -32.94 -15.96
C SER A 191 1.67 -31.88 -15.84
N SER A 192 1.42 -30.75 -15.16
CA SER A 192 2.31 -29.62 -15.12
C SER A 192 3.02 -29.51 -13.78
N GLN A 193 4.34 -29.41 -13.88
CA GLN A 193 5.21 -29.41 -12.72
C GLN A 193 5.22 -28.06 -12.02
N GLY A 194 5.23 -28.09 -10.69
CA GLY A 194 5.44 -26.91 -9.85
C GLY A 194 6.90 -26.42 -9.92
N ILE A 195 7.16 -25.25 -9.34
CA ILE A 195 8.53 -24.70 -9.31
C ILE A 195 9.51 -25.62 -8.57
N SER A 196 9.10 -26.28 -7.48
CA SER A 196 9.97 -27.19 -6.72
C SER A 196 10.44 -28.39 -7.56
N GLU A 197 9.55 -28.97 -8.36
CA GLU A 197 9.88 -30.09 -9.25
C GLU A 197 10.79 -29.62 -10.40
N ARG A 198 10.52 -28.44 -10.97
CA ARG A 198 11.37 -27.85 -12.00
C ARG A 198 12.76 -27.51 -11.48
N ILE A 199 12.88 -27.06 -10.23
CA ILE A 199 14.17 -26.85 -9.56
C ILE A 199 14.90 -28.18 -9.41
N LYS A 200 14.22 -29.23 -8.94
CA LYS A 200 14.84 -30.55 -8.77
C LYS A 200 15.38 -31.09 -10.09
N LEU A 201 14.61 -31.05 -11.16
CA LEU A 201 15.04 -31.46 -12.49
C LEU A 201 16.21 -30.62 -13.01
N PHE A 202 16.23 -29.32 -12.71
CA PHE A 202 17.34 -28.44 -13.04
C PHE A 202 18.61 -28.84 -12.29
N LEU A 203 18.54 -29.12 -10.98
CA LEU A 203 19.68 -29.58 -10.18
C LEU A 203 20.25 -30.91 -10.71
N GLU A 204 19.37 -31.85 -11.06
CA GLU A 204 19.76 -33.15 -11.63
C GLU A 204 20.42 -32.99 -13.00
N LYS A 205 19.82 -32.18 -13.89
CA LYS A 205 20.32 -31.95 -15.27
C LYS A 205 21.68 -31.26 -15.30
N GLU A 206 21.88 -30.29 -14.41
CA GLU A 206 23.10 -29.47 -14.36
C GLU A 206 24.13 -30.00 -13.36
N GLU A 207 23.88 -31.17 -12.75
CA GLU A 207 24.75 -31.82 -11.74
C GLU A 207 25.11 -30.89 -10.56
N ILE A 208 24.16 -30.04 -10.16
CA ILE A 208 24.36 -29.05 -9.09
C ILE A 208 24.02 -29.69 -7.74
N ARG A 209 24.94 -29.58 -6.77
CA ARG A 209 24.70 -30.05 -5.40
C ARG A 209 23.71 -29.14 -4.67
N GLU A 210 22.89 -29.72 -3.80
CA GLU A 210 21.91 -28.93 -3.03
C GLU A 210 22.54 -27.86 -2.13
N ASP A 211 23.81 -28.03 -1.71
CA ASP A 211 24.52 -27.03 -0.90
C ASP A 211 24.90 -25.78 -1.69
N GLN A 212 24.93 -25.89 -3.02
CA GLN A 212 25.18 -24.78 -3.94
C GLN A 212 23.88 -24.06 -4.35
N PHE A 213 22.71 -24.65 -4.09
CA PHE A 213 21.38 -24.05 -4.34
C PHE A 213 20.59 -23.94 -3.03
N PRO A 214 20.99 -23.02 -2.12
CA PRO A 214 20.48 -23.00 -0.75
C PRO A 214 19.01 -22.58 -0.64
N ILE A 215 18.52 -21.72 -1.54
CA ILE A 215 17.14 -21.24 -1.56
C ILE A 215 16.43 -21.87 -2.76
N GLN A 216 15.68 -22.95 -2.54
CA GLN A 216 14.90 -23.63 -3.58
C GLN A 216 13.51 -22.99 -3.77
N LYS A 217 13.50 -21.67 -4.00
CA LYS A 217 12.29 -20.84 -4.18
C LYS A 217 12.53 -19.82 -5.29
N LEU A 218 11.47 -19.21 -5.82
CA LEU A 218 11.60 -18.00 -6.63
C LEU A 218 11.90 -16.82 -5.71
N ILE A 219 13.03 -16.15 -5.91
CA ILE A 219 13.36 -14.89 -5.24
C ILE A 219 12.82 -13.74 -6.09
N VAL A 220 11.92 -12.92 -5.54
CA VAL A 220 11.38 -11.75 -6.21
C VAL A 220 12.13 -10.51 -5.72
N LEU A 221 12.82 -9.84 -6.63
CA LEU A 221 13.61 -8.64 -6.39
C LEU A 221 12.72 -7.39 -6.45
N ILE A 222 12.75 -6.56 -5.41
CA ILE A 222 11.90 -5.37 -5.25
C ILE A 222 12.77 -4.16 -4.85
N PRO A 223 13.28 -3.37 -5.82
CA PRO A 223 14.03 -2.14 -5.55
C PRO A 223 13.13 -0.99 -5.05
N SER A 224 13.66 -0.13 -4.18
CA SER A 224 12.99 1.09 -3.69
C SER A 224 12.78 2.13 -4.80
N SER A 225 13.69 2.21 -5.76
CA SER A 225 13.60 3.12 -6.90
C SER A 225 12.62 2.64 -7.98
N GLY A 226 12.31 1.34 -7.96
CA GLY A 226 11.62 0.61 -9.02
C GLY A 226 12.47 0.27 -10.25
N ASN A 227 13.78 0.52 -10.19
CA ASN A 227 14.70 0.27 -11.29
C ASN A 227 15.13 -1.20 -11.34
N LEU A 228 14.65 -1.90 -12.37
CA LEU A 228 14.98 -3.31 -12.61
C LEU A 228 15.77 -3.43 -13.92
N PHE A 229 16.84 -4.22 -13.88
CA PHE A 229 17.62 -4.56 -15.06
C PHE A 229 16.92 -5.70 -15.84
N PRO A 230 17.06 -5.76 -17.18
CA PRO A 230 16.48 -6.86 -17.98
C PRO A 230 16.95 -8.24 -17.53
N LEU A 231 18.25 -8.36 -17.22
CA LEU A 231 18.85 -9.51 -16.55
C LEU A 231 19.73 -9.06 -15.39
N LEU A 232 19.89 -9.91 -14.38
CA LEU A 232 20.81 -9.65 -13.26
C LEU A 232 22.29 -9.52 -13.73
N THR A 233 22.62 -10.06 -14.91
CA THR A 233 23.94 -9.90 -15.54
C THR A 233 24.19 -8.51 -16.09
N ASP A 234 23.14 -7.70 -16.27
CA ASP A 234 23.23 -6.34 -16.81
C ASP A 234 23.42 -5.30 -15.70
N GLU A 235 23.55 -5.76 -14.46
CA GLU A 235 23.73 -4.90 -13.30
C GLU A 235 25.11 -4.19 -13.36
N PRO A 236 25.20 -2.87 -13.12
CA PRO A 236 26.42 -2.09 -13.33
C PRO A 236 27.65 -2.55 -12.52
N SER A 237 27.46 -3.09 -11.31
CA SER A 237 28.57 -3.63 -10.50
C SER A 237 29.23 -4.86 -11.13
N GLN A 238 28.65 -5.44 -12.20
CA GLN A 238 29.29 -6.49 -13.01
C GLN A 238 30.45 -5.98 -13.88
N VAL A 239 30.56 -4.68 -14.13
CA VAL A 239 31.52 -4.11 -15.09
C VAL A 239 32.93 -4.09 -14.50
N GLY A 240 33.82 -5.01 -14.92
CA GLY A 240 35.27 -4.86 -14.68
C GLY A 240 36.13 -6.10 -14.39
N ALA A 241 35.61 -7.33 -14.31
CA ALA A 241 36.40 -8.57 -14.19
C ALA A 241 35.59 -9.82 -14.61
N ASP A 242 36.21 -11.02 -14.54
CA ASP A 242 35.56 -12.33 -14.69
C ASP A 242 34.18 -12.35 -13.98
N PRO A 243 33.07 -12.51 -14.72
CA PRO A 243 31.77 -12.03 -14.29
C PRO A 243 31.32 -12.67 -12.97
N ALA A 244 30.85 -11.83 -12.04
CA ALA A 244 30.38 -12.28 -10.73
C ALA A 244 29.07 -13.09 -10.86
N VAL A 245 28.26 -12.78 -11.88
CA VAL A 245 27.03 -13.52 -12.22
C VAL A 245 27.07 -13.97 -13.67
N THR A 246 26.69 -15.21 -13.91
CA THR A 246 26.45 -15.72 -15.27
C THR A 246 25.03 -16.27 -15.37
N ALA A 247 24.29 -15.80 -16.37
CA ALA A 247 23.06 -16.39 -16.88
C ALA A 247 23.34 -16.88 -18.30
N SER A 248 23.04 -18.15 -18.60
CA SER A 248 23.16 -18.68 -19.96
C SER A 248 21.82 -19.25 -20.40
N THR A 249 21.60 -19.37 -21.71
CA THR A 249 20.44 -20.05 -22.30
C THR A 249 20.30 -21.50 -21.83
N GLU A 250 21.39 -22.09 -21.34
CA GLU A 250 21.48 -23.44 -20.79
C GLU A 250 20.99 -23.50 -19.34
N LEU A 251 21.27 -22.45 -18.56
CA LEU A 251 20.82 -22.26 -17.17
C LEU A 251 19.38 -21.71 -17.11
N ARG A 252 18.42 -22.48 -17.62
CA ARG A 252 16.99 -22.14 -17.57
C ARG A 252 16.15 -23.24 -16.95
N LEU A 253 15.09 -22.83 -16.26
CA LEU A 253 14.05 -23.76 -15.84
C LEU A 253 13.24 -24.23 -17.04
N GLN A 254 12.58 -25.39 -16.89
CA GLN A 254 11.60 -25.84 -17.86
C GLN A 254 10.45 -24.83 -18.00
N ASP A 255 10.09 -24.54 -19.25
CA ASP A 255 9.01 -23.64 -19.62
C ASP A 255 7.67 -24.14 -19.05
N VAL A 256 6.85 -23.22 -18.54
CA VAL A 256 5.46 -23.50 -18.16
C VAL A 256 4.55 -23.03 -19.29
N LEU A 257 3.71 -23.93 -19.81
CA LEU A 257 2.77 -23.64 -20.89
C LEU A 257 1.34 -23.56 -20.34
N ARG A 258 0.61 -22.46 -20.61
CA ARG A 258 -0.78 -22.28 -20.16
C ARG A 258 -1.66 -21.61 -21.19
N ASN A 259 -2.89 -22.10 -21.31
CA ASN A 259 -3.92 -21.35 -22.01
C ASN A 259 -4.43 -20.21 -21.12
N ARG A 260 -4.42 -18.97 -21.61
CA ARG A 260 -4.82 -17.77 -20.84
C ARG A 260 -5.47 -16.73 -21.73
N ALA A 261 -6.67 -16.28 -21.38
CA ALA A 261 -7.34 -15.15 -22.02
C ALA A 261 -7.35 -15.21 -23.57
N GLY A 262 -7.62 -16.40 -24.13
CA GLY A 262 -7.61 -16.62 -25.59
C GLY A 262 -6.25 -16.97 -26.19
N THR A 263 -5.14 -16.79 -25.47
CA THR A 263 -3.82 -17.27 -25.90
C THR A 263 -3.63 -18.74 -25.55
N GLN A 264 -3.49 -19.58 -26.57
CA GLN A 264 -3.14 -20.99 -26.39
C GLN A 264 -1.64 -21.13 -26.09
N GLN A 265 -1.29 -22.04 -25.19
CA GLN A 265 0.09 -22.39 -24.81
C GLN A 265 1.01 -21.17 -24.55
N ARG A 266 0.51 -20.18 -23.81
CA ARG A 266 1.33 -19.05 -23.33
C ARG A 266 2.53 -19.60 -22.56
N VAL A 267 3.72 -19.20 -22.98
CA VAL A 267 5.00 -19.65 -22.44
C VAL A 267 5.43 -18.74 -21.30
N TYR A 268 5.76 -19.33 -20.16
CA TYR A 268 6.37 -18.67 -19.02
C TYR A 268 7.78 -19.24 -18.82
N ARG A 269 8.79 -18.36 -18.83
CA ARG A 269 10.21 -18.71 -18.72
C ARG A 269 10.76 -18.13 -17.43
N GLY A 270 11.63 -18.88 -16.76
CA GLY A 270 12.39 -18.42 -15.61
C GLY A 270 13.88 -18.66 -15.82
N ALA A 271 14.71 -17.70 -15.42
CA ALA A 271 16.15 -17.77 -15.51
C ALA A 271 16.76 -18.31 -14.21
N ALA A 272 17.77 -19.17 -14.33
CA ALA A 272 18.63 -19.53 -13.21
C ALA A 272 19.96 -18.77 -13.33
N TYR A 273 20.50 -18.34 -12.20
CA TYR A 273 21.73 -17.57 -12.14
C TYR A 273 22.79 -18.35 -11.37
N ARG A 274 24.02 -18.34 -11.91
CA ARG A 274 25.21 -18.84 -11.23
C ARG A 274 26.02 -17.64 -10.73
N ILE A 275 26.21 -17.57 -9.42
CA ILE A 275 26.90 -16.49 -8.71
C ILE A 275 28.24 -17.00 -8.19
N ARG A 276 29.32 -16.32 -8.56
CA ARG A 276 30.68 -16.63 -8.10
C ARG A 276 30.92 -16.01 -6.72
N VAL A 277 31.32 -16.84 -5.77
CA VAL A 277 31.63 -16.42 -4.40
C VAL A 277 33.08 -16.71 -4.08
N LYS A 278 33.84 -15.69 -3.66
CA LYS A 278 35.23 -15.83 -3.21
C LYS A 278 35.30 -15.67 -1.69
N ARG A 279 35.67 -16.72 -0.97
CA ARG A 279 35.88 -16.70 0.49
C ARG A 279 37.22 -17.34 0.83
N ASN A 280 38.02 -16.67 1.66
CA ASN A 280 39.32 -17.15 2.14
C ASN A 280 40.26 -17.64 1.01
N GLY A 281 40.22 -17.00 -0.15
CA GLY A 281 41.01 -17.38 -1.33
C GLY A 281 40.42 -18.53 -2.16
N THR A 282 39.39 -19.23 -1.67
CA THR A 282 38.67 -20.26 -2.41
C THR A 282 37.51 -19.67 -3.22
N VAL A 283 37.40 -20.09 -4.48
CA VAL A 283 36.28 -19.76 -5.35
C VAL A 283 35.25 -20.88 -5.28
N SER A 284 33.99 -20.51 -5.07
CA SER A 284 32.85 -21.41 -5.09
C SER A 284 31.70 -20.77 -5.88
N PHE A 285 30.67 -21.55 -6.19
CA PHE A 285 29.51 -21.07 -6.94
C PHE A 285 28.24 -21.35 -6.14
N LEU A 286 27.36 -20.34 -6.12
CA LEU A 286 25.98 -20.45 -5.67
C LEU A 286 25.05 -20.33 -6.86
N TYR A 287 23.89 -20.95 -6.75
CA TYR A 287 22.86 -20.95 -7.77
C TYR A 287 21.54 -20.49 -7.16
N THR A 288 20.76 -19.77 -7.96
CA THR A 288 19.46 -19.25 -7.54
C THR A 288 18.54 -19.01 -8.73
N ILE A 289 17.24 -18.84 -8.45
CA ILE A 289 16.26 -18.31 -9.40
C ILE A 289 15.78 -16.99 -8.82
N ALA A 290 16.07 -15.90 -9.53
CA ALA A 290 15.71 -14.56 -9.11
C ALA A 290 15.06 -13.81 -10.27
N GLU A 291 13.98 -13.08 -10.00
CA GLU A 291 13.29 -12.28 -11.00
C GLU A 291 12.90 -10.92 -10.41
N GLY A 292 12.98 -9.87 -11.21
CA GLY A 292 12.44 -8.57 -10.84
C GLY A 292 10.92 -8.59 -10.76
N ALA A 293 10.34 -7.90 -9.78
CA ALA A 293 8.90 -7.63 -9.76
C ALA A 293 8.51 -6.71 -10.92
N THR A 294 8.13 -7.29 -12.06
CA THR A 294 7.81 -6.56 -13.30
C THR A 294 6.74 -5.47 -13.12
N ALA A 295 5.79 -5.66 -12.21
CA ALA A 295 4.80 -4.63 -11.88
C ALA A 295 5.45 -3.33 -11.37
N VAL A 296 6.54 -3.43 -10.60
CA VAL A 296 7.30 -2.28 -10.10
C VAL A 296 8.06 -1.58 -11.23
N LEU A 297 8.59 -2.33 -12.20
CA LEU A 297 9.21 -1.74 -13.40
C LEU A 297 8.19 -0.93 -14.20
N THR A 298 7.00 -1.50 -14.45
CA THR A 298 5.92 -0.79 -15.16
C THR A 298 5.49 0.47 -14.42
N PHE A 299 5.43 0.42 -13.08
CA PHE A 299 5.16 1.62 -12.28
C PHE A 299 6.24 2.70 -12.46
N ARG A 300 7.51 2.28 -12.46
CA ARG A 300 8.63 3.19 -12.68
C ARG A 300 8.54 3.86 -14.06
N GLU A 301 8.24 3.11 -15.12
CA GLU A 301 8.04 3.65 -16.47
C GLU A 301 6.88 4.67 -16.48
N ALA A 302 5.79 4.39 -15.77
CA ALA A 302 4.68 5.34 -15.62
C ALA A 302 5.09 6.62 -14.88
N CYS A 303 5.96 6.53 -13.86
CA CYS A 303 6.51 7.69 -13.15
C CYS A 303 7.43 8.56 -14.03
N LEU A 304 8.06 7.96 -15.05
CA LEU A 304 8.91 8.65 -16.01
C LEU A 304 8.15 9.23 -17.20
N ALA A 305 6.86 8.92 -17.36
CA ALA A 305 6.06 9.52 -18.40
C ALA A 305 6.04 11.05 -18.22
N GLY A 306 6.19 11.83 -19.29
CA GLY A 306 6.22 13.30 -19.22
C GLY A 306 4.86 13.95 -18.95
N SER A 307 3.92 13.25 -18.29
CA SER A 307 2.55 13.70 -18.08
C SER A 307 2.33 14.29 -16.68
N PRO A 308 1.30 15.15 -16.47
CA PRO A 308 0.97 15.68 -15.15
C PRO A 308 0.66 14.59 -14.11
N GLU A 309 0.07 13.47 -14.53
CA GLU A 309 -0.22 12.32 -13.68
C GLU A 309 1.06 11.66 -13.16
N ALA A 310 2.12 11.64 -13.98
CA ALA A 310 3.40 11.05 -13.60
C ALA A 310 4.11 11.82 -12.48
N GLU A 311 3.93 13.15 -12.38
CA GLU A 311 4.39 13.93 -11.23
C GLU A 311 3.71 13.46 -9.95
N HIS A 312 2.39 13.24 -9.99
CA HIS A 312 1.65 12.69 -8.86
C HIS A 312 2.13 11.29 -8.48
N LEU A 313 2.40 10.42 -9.45
CA LEU A 313 2.96 9.08 -9.18
C LEU A 313 4.37 9.17 -8.54
N ARG A 314 5.23 10.07 -9.02
CA ARG A 314 6.57 10.30 -8.44
C ARG A 314 6.51 10.77 -7.00
N MET A 315 5.63 11.71 -6.67
CA MET A 315 5.43 12.20 -5.30
C MET A 315 5.03 11.09 -4.32
N HIS A 316 4.33 10.06 -4.80
CA HIS A 316 3.84 8.94 -3.98
C HIS A 316 4.59 7.62 -4.18
N LYS A 317 5.73 7.62 -4.89
CA LYS A 317 6.47 6.41 -5.28
C LYS A 317 6.78 5.48 -4.10
N ALA A 318 7.33 6.02 -3.02
CA ALA A 318 7.72 5.26 -1.84
C ALA A 318 6.51 4.57 -1.18
N ASP A 319 5.38 5.27 -1.08
CA ASP A 319 4.14 4.72 -0.50
C ASP A 319 3.58 3.59 -1.38
N VAL A 320 3.58 3.78 -2.70
CA VAL A 320 3.09 2.78 -3.67
C VAL A 320 3.93 1.49 -3.63
N ILE A 321 5.26 1.59 -3.64
CA ILE A 321 6.16 0.43 -3.58
C ILE A 321 6.04 -0.27 -2.22
N SER A 322 5.94 0.49 -1.13
CA SER A 322 5.74 -0.06 0.21
C SER A 322 4.42 -0.84 0.31
N ASN A 323 3.33 -0.29 -0.24
CA ASN A 323 2.04 -0.98 -0.30
C ASN A 323 2.09 -2.22 -1.18
N PHE A 324 2.73 -2.15 -2.35
CA PHE A 324 2.94 -3.32 -3.21
C PHE A 324 3.61 -4.47 -2.45
N TYR A 325 4.74 -4.20 -1.79
CA TYR A 325 5.47 -5.21 -1.02
C TYR A 325 4.58 -5.82 0.08
N ARG A 326 3.90 -5.00 0.87
CA ARG A 326 3.09 -5.48 2.00
C ARG A 326 1.87 -6.26 1.54
N THR A 327 1.17 -5.78 0.53
CA THR A 327 0.00 -6.48 -0.03
C THR A 327 0.43 -7.80 -0.65
N LEU A 328 1.55 -7.83 -1.39
CA LEU A 328 2.08 -9.07 -1.97
C LEU A 328 2.52 -10.07 -0.89
N GLN A 329 3.24 -9.62 0.13
CA GLN A 329 3.65 -10.46 1.26
C GLN A 329 2.43 -11.07 1.95
N LYS A 330 1.41 -10.25 2.23
CA LYS A 330 0.15 -10.73 2.83
C LYS A 330 -0.53 -11.79 1.95
N LEU A 331 -0.63 -11.55 0.64
CA LEU A 331 -1.23 -12.52 -0.29
C LEU A 331 -0.47 -13.85 -0.31
N ILE A 332 0.86 -13.81 -0.22
CA ILE A 332 1.72 -15.00 -0.16
C ILE A 332 1.57 -15.73 1.17
N ASP A 333 1.53 -15.01 2.29
CA ASP A 333 1.39 -15.58 3.63
C ASP A 333 0.01 -16.23 3.84
N ASP A 334 -1.04 -15.61 3.29
CA ASP A 334 -2.42 -16.12 3.36
C ASP A 334 -2.62 -17.37 2.47
N ASP A 335 -1.79 -17.57 1.43
CA ASP A 335 -1.85 -18.73 0.52
C ASP A 335 -0.87 -19.84 0.93
N LYS A 336 -1.40 -20.87 1.59
CA LYS A 336 -0.64 -22.04 2.08
C LYS A 336 0.20 -22.74 1.00
N GLN A 337 -0.21 -22.68 -0.27
CA GLN A 337 0.54 -23.30 -1.35
C GLN A 337 1.73 -22.45 -1.79
N LEU A 338 1.63 -21.12 -1.72
CA LEU A 338 2.67 -20.22 -2.24
C LEU A 338 3.68 -19.77 -1.17
N THR A 339 3.31 -19.75 0.10
CA THR A 339 4.16 -19.24 1.20
C THR A 339 5.56 -19.88 1.26
N HIS A 340 5.69 -21.13 0.81
CA HIS A 340 6.96 -21.87 0.81
C HIS A 340 7.67 -21.90 -0.56
N LEU A 341 7.10 -21.26 -1.59
CA LEU A 341 7.62 -21.28 -2.97
C LEU A 341 8.23 -19.95 -3.42
N VAL A 342 8.03 -18.88 -2.65
CA VAL A 342 8.50 -17.52 -2.94
C VAL A 342 9.30 -16.98 -1.78
N ASP A 343 10.29 -16.15 -2.10
CA ASP A 343 10.98 -15.29 -1.17
C ASP A 343 11.00 -13.85 -1.71
N LEU A 344 10.69 -12.85 -0.88
CA LEU A 344 10.67 -11.45 -1.30
C LEU A 344 11.94 -10.75 -0.81
N LEU A 345 12.76 -10.26 -1.75
CA LEU A 345 13.97 -9.50 -1.44
C LEU A 345 13.77 -8.03 -1.81
N TYR A 346 13.42 -7.22 -0.81
CA TYR A 346 13.38 -5.76 -0.94
C TYR A 346 14.75 -5.16 -0.62
N TYR A 347 15.15 -4.15 -1.40
CA TYR A 347 16.41 -3.44 -1.19
C TYR A 347 16.27 -1.97 -1.57
N ASP A 348 17.07 -1.12 -0.93
CA ASP A 348 17.13 0.29 -1.23
C ASP A 348 18.30 0.58 -2.17
N ASP A 349 17.99 0.90 -3.43
CA ASP A 349 18.96 1.17 -4.49
C ASP A 349 19.10 2.66 -4.80
N GLU A 350 18.46 3.53 -4.02
CA GLU A 350 18.58 4.99 -4.15
C GLU A 350 19.70 5.57 -3.28
N ASP A 351 20.02 4.91 -2.16
CA ASP A 351 21.11 5.32 -1.28
C ASP A 351 22.42 4.58 -1.66
N PRO A 352 23.45 5.30 -2.13
CA PRO A 352 24.71 4.71 -2.59
C PRO A 352 25.55 4.09 -1.47
N THR A 353 25.18 4.29 -0.20
CA THR A 353 25.83 3.65 0.95
C THR A 353 25.32 2.23 1.20
N HIS A 354 24.16 1.87 0.65
CA HIS A 354 23.62 0.52 0.72
C HIS A 354 24.32 -0.41 -0.28
N ALA A 355 24.36 -1.69 0.06
CA ALA A 355 24.93 -2.71 -0.80
C ALA A 355 24.10 -2.88 -2.08
N ASP A 356 24.78 -3.16 -3.19
CA ASP A 356 24.13 -3.47 -4.46
C ASP A 356 23.30 -4.76 -4.39
N VAL A 357 22.40 -4.94 -5.37
CA VAL A 357 21.48 -6.09 -5.41
C VAL A 357 22.20 -7.43 -5.45
N LEU A 358 23.37 -7.53 -6.08
CA LEU A 358 24.10 -8.78 -6.16
C LEU A 358 24.75 -9.11 -4.83
N SER A 359 25.37 -8.13 -4.17
CA SER A 359 25.95 -8.27 -2.85
C SER A 359 24.88 -8.75 -1.85
N LEU A 360 23.71 -8.11 -1.85
CA LEU A 360 22.57 -8.48 -1.00
C LEU A 360 22.04 -9.89 -1.31
N LEU A 361 21.86 -10.23 -2.59
CA LEU A 361 21.42 -11.56 -3.01
C LEU A 361 22.42 -12.64 -2.61
N THR A 362 23.72 -12.36 -2.78
CA THR A 362 24.80 -13.28 -2.41
C THR A 362 24.82 -13.53 -0.90
N GLU A 363 24.68 -12.48 -0.10
CA GLU A 363 24.60 -12.58 1.36
C GLU A 363 23.38 -13.39 1.79
N HIS A 364 22.20 -13.09 1.22
CA HIS A 364 20.96 -13.82 1.48
C HIS A 364 21.08 -15.33 1.20
N LEU A 365 21.72 -15.71 0.08
CA LEU A 365 21.99 -17.11 -0.25
C LEU A 365 23.00 -17.75 0.71
N LEU A 366 24.07 -17.04 1.10
CA LEU A 366 25.07 -17.54 2.04
C LEU A 366 24.47 -17.78 3.43
N GLU A 367 23.61 -16.88 3.90
CA GLU A 367 22.88 -17.08 5.14
C GLU A 367 21.95 -18.30 5.08
N ALA A 368 21.18 -18.44 4.00
CA ALA A 368 20.32 -19.59 3.81
C ALA A 368 21.12 -20.91 3.78
N ARG A 369 22.29 -20.93 3.12
CA ARG A 369 23.20 -22.08 3.12
C ARG A 369 23.67 -22.41 4.52
N HIS A 370 24.10 -21.40 5.28
CA HIS A 370 24.55 -21.58 6.65
C HIS A 370 23.44 -22.15 7.53
N ARG A 371 22.21 -21.63 7.42
CA ARG A 371 21.06 -22.10 8.20
C ARG A 371 20.64 -23.54 7.85
N LYS A 372 20.84 -24.00 6.61
CA LYS A 372 20.42 -25.34 6.17
C LYS A 372 21.48 -26.42 6.46
N TYR A 373 22.78 -26.09 6.43
CA TYR A 373 23.85 -27.10 6.41
C TYR A 373 24.91 -26.99 7.53
N ASN A 374 24.90 -25.95 8.37
CA ASN A 374 25.88 -25.77 9.45
C ASN A 374 25.21 -25.74 10.86
N PHE A 375 24.22 -26.60 11.11
CA PHE A 375 23.71 -26.89 12.46
C PHE A 375 24.28 -28.18 13.00
#